data_AF-A0A3P7NVF5-F1
#
_entry.id   AF-A0A3P7NVF5-F1
#
_cell.length_a   1.000
_cell.length_b   1.000
_cell.length_c   1.000
_cell.angle_alpha   90.00
_cell.angle_beta   90.00
_cell.angle_gamma   90.00
#
_symmetry.space_group_name_H-M   'P 1'
#
loop_
_entity.id
_entity.type
_entity.pdbx_description
1 polymer ?
#
loop_
_entity_poly.entity_id
_entity_poly.type
_entity_poly.pdbx_seq_one_letter_code
_entity_poly.pdbx_strand_id
1 'polypeptide(L)'
;MKVNTGYTSFADEKGQMLPGPTAMLITAHELGHSWGALHDQAGDECTPSDAKDGQYLMFPQAASGYSPNNYVGSPINYSTYLVRDFCCC
;
A
#
# COMPACT_ATOMS: atom_id res chain seq x y z
N MET A 1 4.88 -7.20 -21.36
CA MET A 1 4.53 -8.46 -20.65
C MET A 1 3.93 -8.04 -19.32
N LYS A 2 2.65 -8.34 -19.04
CA LYS A 2 2.13 -8.25 -17.67
C LYS A 2 2.31 -9.64 -17.06
N VAL A 3 3.19 -9.75 -16.08
CA VAL A 3 3.47 -10.98 -15.35
C VAL A 3 2.57 -11.02 -14.12
N ASN A 4 1.84 -12.10 -13.93
CA ASN A 4 0.96 -12.35 -12.78
C ASN A 4 1.77 -12.89 -11.59
N THR A 5 2.86 -12.21 -11.26
CA THR A 5 3.81 -12.63 -10.23
C THR A 5 4.36 -11.40 -9.51
N GLY A 6 4.45 -11.49 -8.19
CA GLY A 6 5.06 -10.49 -7.32
C GLY A 6 5.79 -11.17 -6.17
N TYR A 7 6.68 -10.44 -5.50
CA TYR A 7 7.44 -10.92 -4.35
C TYR A 7 7.25 -9.97 -3.18
N THR A 8 7.19 -10.53 -1.98
CA THR A 8 7.16 -9.79 -0.72
C THR A 8 8.15 -10.44 0.24
N SER A 9 8.61 -9.68 1.23
CA SER A 9 9.52 -10.15 2.27
C SER A 9 9.01 -9.70 3.63
N PHE A 10 9.17 -10.58 4.62
CA PHE A 10 8.93 -10.25 6.03
C PHE A 10 10.19 -9.74 6.73
N ALA A 11 11.29 -9.56 6.00
CA ALA A 11 12.53 -8.99 6.49
C ALA A 11 12.98 -7.81 5.63
N ASP A 12 13.60 -6.82 6.26
CA ASP A 12 14.21 -5.68 5.60
C ASP A 12 15.55 -6.02 4.93
N GLU A 13 16.17 -5.01 4.31
CA GLU A 13 17.48 -5.10 3.64
C GLU A 13 18.64 -5.56 4.54
N LYS A 14 18.49 -5.49 5.86
CA LYS A 14 19.47 -5.94 6.86
C LYS A 14 19.15 -7.33 7.40
N GLY A 15 18.07 -7.95 6.93
CA GLY A 15 17.57 -9.23 7.43
C GLY A 15 16.81 -9.12 8.75
N GLN A 16 16.45 -7.92 9.19
CA GLN A 16 15.64 -7.74 10.40
C GLN A 16 14.17 -8.00 10.08
N MET A 17 13.49 -8.77 10.93
CA MET A 17 12.07 -9.05 10.75
C MET A 17 11.24 -7.79 10.92
N LEU A 18 10.37 -7.53 9.94
CA LEU A 18 9.37 -6.48 9.98
C LEU A 18 8.26 -6.83 10.97
N PRO A 19 7.60 -5.84 11.59
CA PRO A 19 6.33 -6.06 12.27
C PRO A 19 5.33 -6.74 11.33
N GLY A 20 4.56 -7.70 11.85
CA GLY A 20 3.57 -8.45 11.07
C GLY A 20 2.62 -7.56 10.25
N PRO A 21 2.02 -6.49 10.82
CA PRO A 21 1.16 -5.57 10.08
C PRO A 21 1.88 -4.90 8.90
N THR A 22 3.11 -4.42 9.09
CA THR A 22 3.92 -3.79 8.04
C THR A 22 4.17 -4.75 6.88
N ALA A 23 4.58 -6.00 7.16
CA ALA A 23 4.83 -7.00 6.13
C ALA A 23 3.55 -7.38 5.35
N MET A 24 2.41 -7.44 6.04
CA MET A 24 1.12 -7.67 5.40
C MET A 24 0.69 -6.50 4.52
N LEU A 25 0.94 -5.26 4.94
CA LEU A 25 0.65 -4.06 4.15
C LEU A 25 1.53 -3.99 2.89
N ILE A 26 2.82 -4.31 2.98
CA ILE A 26 3.69 -4.44 1.81
C ILE A 26 3.13 -5.51 0.85
N THR A 27 2.71 -6.65 1.38
CA THR A 27 2.10 -7.70 0.55
C THR A 27 0.82 -7.21 -0.13
N ALA A 28 -0.03 -6.48 0.58
CA ALA A 28 -1.24 -5.89 0.02
C ALA A 28 -0.93 -4.83 -1.06
N HIS A 29 0.12 -4.05 -0.90
CA HIS A 29 0.60 -3.08 -1.89
C HIS A 29 1.00 -3.75 -3.22
N GLU A 30 1.81 -4.80 -3.15
CA GLU A 30 2.23 -5.55 -4.36
C GLU A 30 1.06 -6.27 -5.06
N LEU A 31 0.09 -6.74 -4.27
CA LEU A 31 -1.17 -7.22 -4.82
C LEU A 31 -1.93 -6.06 -5.48
N GLY A 32 -2.01 -4.89 -4.87
CA GLY A 32 -2.59 -3.68 -5.48
C GLY A 32 -2.04 -3.41 -6.89
N HIS A 33 -0.72 -3.51 -7.07
CA HIS A 33 -0.09 -3.42 -8.40
C HIS A 33 -0.55 -4.52 -9.37
N SER A 34 -0.67 -5.76 -8.90
CA SER A 34 -1.21 -6.88 -9.68
C SER A 34 -2.65 -6.62 -10.14
N TRP A 35 -3.44 -5.91 -9.31
CA TRP A 35 -4.79 -5.44 -9.64
C TRP A 35 -4.81 -4.18 -10.53
N GLY A 36 -3.66 -3.56 -10.81
CA GLY A 36 -3.56 -2.40 -11.69
C GLY A 36 -3.52 -1.05 -10.99
N ALA A 37 -3.43 -1.02 -9.66
CA ALA A 37 -3.18 0.21 -8.93
C ALA A 37 -1.78 0.76 -9.24
N LEU A 38 -1.71 2.08 -9.42
CA LEU A 38 -0.44 2.79 -9.48
C LEU A 38 -0.14 3.39 -8.11
N HIS A 39 1.12 3.80 -7.92
CA HIS A 39 1.47 4.56 -6.72
C HIS A 39 0.65 5.85 -6.60
N ASP A 40 0.35 6.22 -5.36
CA ASP A 40 -0.30 7.49 -5.04
C ASP A 40 0.60 8.67 -5.45
N GLN A 41 0.01 9.64 -6.17
CA GLN A 41 0.73 10.82 -6.66
C GLN A 41 0.82 11.88 -5.56
N ALA A 42 1.92 12.64 -5.56
CA ALA A 42 2.14 13.70 -4.58
C ALA A 42 1.00 14.73 -4.58
N GLY A 43 0.42 14.94 -3.41
CA GLY A 43 -0.64 15.92 -3.17
C GLY A 43 -1.46 15.53 -1.95
N ASP A 44 -1.90 16.50 -1.16
CA ASP A 44 -2.56 16.27 0.14
C ASP A 44 -3.79 15.34 0.10
N GLU A 45 -4.42 15.19 -1.06
CA GLU A 45 -5.59 14.33 -1.26
C GLU A 45 -5.22 12.83 -1.38
N CYS A 46 -4.04 12.52 -1.95
CA CYS A 46 -3.56 11.14 -2.16
C CYS A 46 -2.40 10.75 -1.27
N THR A 47 -1.68 11.74 -0.73
CA THR A 47 -0.54 11.53 0.15
C THR A 47 -0.69 12.38 1.42
N PRO A 48 -1.75 12.19 2.21
CA PRO A 48 -1.99 12.98 3.40
C PRO A 48 -0.87 12.76 4.43
N SER A 49 -0.60 13.80 5.21
CA SER A 49 0.42 13.73 6.26
C SER A 49 0.00 12.82 7.42
N ASP A 50 0.94 12.47 8.29
CA ASP A 50 0.65 11.67 9.49
C ASP A 50 -0.38 12.31 10.42
N ALA A 51 -0.48 13.65 10.41
CA ALA A 51 -1.50 14.38 11.16
C ALA A 51 -2.91 14.28 10.53
N LYS A 52 -3.02 13.77 9.31
CA LYS A 52 -4.24 13.56 8.53
C LYS A 52 -4.43 12.06 8.24
N ASP A 53 -4.28 11.24 9.27
CA ASP A 53 -4.47 9.78 9.22
C ASP A 53 -3.44 9.01 8.37
N GLY A 54 -2.32 9.66 8.00
CA GLY A 54 -1.16 9.04 7.35
C GLY A 54 -1.37 8.65 5.89
N GLN A 55 -0.32 8.13 5.27
CA GLN A 55 -0.31 7.78 3.86
C GLN A 55 -1.23 6.58 3.52
N TYR A 56 -1.76 6.54 2.30
CA TYR A 56 -2.59 5.42 1.83
C TYR A 56 -1.78 4.18 1.43
N LEU A 57 -2.45 3.04 1.24
CA LEU A 57 -1.83 1.74 0.94
C LEU A 57 -0.86 1.77 -0.25
N MET A 58 -1.17 2.57 -1.29
CA MET A 58 -0.37 2.64 -2.52
C MET A 58 0.69 3.74 -2.50
N PHE A 59 1.03 4.28 -1.31
CA PHE A 59 2.13 5.19 -1.17
C PHE A 59 3.46 4.53 -1.59
N PRO A 60 4.38 5.22 -2.29
CA PRO A 60 5.62 4.60 -2.81
C PRO A 60 6.57 4.03 -1.74
N GLN A 61 6.38 4.41 -0.48
CA GLN A 61 7.17 3.93 0.64
C GLN A 61 6.32 3.04 1.54
N ALA A 62 6.95 2.00 2.10
CA ALA A 62 6.28 1.05 2.99
C ALA A 62 5.57 1.76 4.15
N ALA A 63 4.29 1.45 4.31
CA ALA A 63 3.48 1.95 5.40
C ALA A 63 3.87 1.29 6.73
N SER A 64 3.93 2.08 7.81
CA SER A 64 4.24 1.56 9.15
C SER A 64 3.13 0.67 9.72
N GLY A 65 1.88 0.92 9.32
CA GLY A 65 0.69 0.23 9.82
C GLY A 65 0.10 0.85 11.08
N TYR A 66 0.58 2.01 11.51
CA TYR A 66 0.02 2.73 12.67
C TYR A 66 -1.14 3.66 12.31
N SER A 67 -1.20 4.11 11.06
CA SER A 67 -2.15 5.13 10.64
C SER A 67 -3.35 4.51 9.91
N PRO A 68 -4.59 4.99 10.14
CA PRO A 68 -5.79 4.40 9.56
C PRO A 68 -5.76 4.28 8.03
N ASN A 69 -5.21 5.29 7.34
CA ASN A 69 -5.17 5.28 5.88
C ASN A 69 -4.26 4.20 5.30
N ASN A 70 -3.33 3.64 6.08
CA ASN A 70 -2.44 2.58 5.61
C ASN A 70 -3.21 1.34 5.13
N TYR A 71 -4.45 1.16 5.59
CA TYR A 71 -5.31 0.01 5.33
C TYR A 71 -6.35 0.25 4.24
N VAL A 72 -6.34 1.40 3.57
CA VAL A 72 -7.30 1.73 2.51
C VAL A 72 -6.60 2.37 1.30
N GLY A 73 -7.23 2.26 0.14
CA GLY A 73 -6.76 2.93 -1.08
C GLY A 73 -7.10 4.42 -1.09
N SER A 74 -6.29 5.22 -1.79
CA SER A 74 -6.54 6.66 -1.95
C SER A 74 -7.77 6.96 -2.83
N PRO A 75 -8.39 8.17 -2.72
CA PRO A 75 -9.61 8.51 -3.44
C PRO A 75 -9.46 8.62 -4.97
N ILE A 76 -8.26 8.97 -5.46
CA ILE A 76 -7.99 9.37 -6.86
C ILE A 76 -7.36 8.22 -7.67
N ASN A 77 -7.26 7.01 -7.12
CA ASN A 77 -6.72 5.86 -7.86
C ASN A 77 -7.77 5.32 -8.86
N TYR A 78 -8.08 6.14 -9.89
CA TYR A 78 -9.16 5.98 -10.87
C TYR A 78 -8.95 4.82 -11.86
N SER A 79 -7.81 4.13 -11.83
CA SER A 79 -7.52 3.10 -12.84
C SER A 79 -8.17 1.75 -12.56
N THR A 80 -8.74 1.51 -11.38
CA THR A 80 -9.38 0.20 -11.11
C THR A 80 -10.51 0.31 -10.09
N TYR A 81 -11.74 0.08 -10.54
CA TYR A 81 -12.94 -0.06 -9.69
C TYR A 81 -12.83 -1.14 -8.60
N LEU A 82 -11.79 -1.97 -8.62
CA LEU A 82 -11.62 -3.17 -7.78
C LEU A 82 -10.68 -2.97 -6.57
N VAL A 83 -9.91 -1.87 -6.48
CA VAL A 83 -9.01 -1.63 -5.33
C VAL A 83 -9.76 -1.06 -4.12
N ARG A 84 -10.99 -0.59 -4.31
CA ARG A 84 -11.86 -0.13 -3.21
C ARG A 84 -12.24 -1.26 -2.24
N ASP A 85 -12.20 -2.51 -2.71
CA ASP A 85 -12.54 -3.69 -1.93
C ASP A 85 -11.31 -4.37 -1.32
N PHE A 86 -10.11 -3.78 -1.45
CA PHE A 86 -8.89 -4.21 -0.75
C PHE A 86 -8.93 -3.76 0.72
N CYS A 87 -10.04 -4.04 1.40
CA CYS A 87 -10.06 -4.05 2.85
C CYS A 87 -9.61 -5.45 3.27
N CYS A 88 -8.49 -5.54 4.00
CA CYS A 88 -7.98 -6.81 4.53
C CYS A 88 -9.11 -7.66 5.11
N CYS A 89 -9.14 -8.95 4.73
CA CYS A 89 -9.99 -9.97 5.36
C CYS A 89 -9.80 -10.01 6.88
#